data_AF-A0A256ZFG1-F1
#
_entry.id   AF-A0A256ZFG1-F1
#
_cell.length_a   1.000
_cell.length_b   1.000
_cell.length_c   1.000
_cell.angle_alpha   90.00
_cell.angle_beta   90.00
_cell.angle_gamma   90.00
#
_symmetry.space_group_name_H-M   'P 1'
#
loop_
_entity.id
_entity.type
_entity.pdbx_description
1 polymer ?
#
loop_
_entity_poly.entity_id
_entity_poly.type
_entity_poly.pdbx_seq_one_letter_code
_entity_poly.pdbx_strand_id
1 'polypeptide(L)'
;MLTWAWIGRRRQREIIALCLTHINKIIEESQHLKKLLENCFKRNREEAKKEFEKIFNLEREADDIKRNIFMELSKGSKIPEEILKILYEMASKVYESTLLIRDAIMEIYENPKEALEIADKIEALEEEVDEIRVTGLAKILEWCNKTEPSACIIAKETIDSIENAEDRCEDVADVIRSIALLSL
;
A
#
# COMPACT_ATOMS: atom_id res chain seq x y z
N MET A 1 -3.24 32.51 -24.39
CA MET A 1 -2.33 31.73 -23.52
C MET A 1 -2.45 32.12 -22.02
N LEU A 2 -3.65 32.43 -21.51
CA LEU A 2 -3.86 32.95 -20.13
C LEU A 2 -4.91 32.17 -19.29
N THR A 3 -5.72 31.31 -19.92
CA THR A 3 -6.78 30.54 -19.23
C THR A 3 -6.25 29.35 -18.44
N TRP A 4 -5.21 28.67 -18.94
CA TRP A 4 -4.65 27.47 -18.31
C TRP A 4 -3.87 27.74 -17.01
N ALA A 5 -3.21 28.90 -16.89
CA ALA A 5 -2.49 29.28 -15.67
C ALA A 5 -3.43 29.54 -14.47
N TRP A 6 -4.66 29.97 -14.73
CA TRP A 6 -5.68 30.15 -13.67
C TRP A 6 -6.22 28.81 -13.18
N ILE A 7 -6.48 27.86 -14.09
CA ILE A 7 -6.93 26.49 -13.77
C ILE A 7 -5.83 25.73 -13.01
N GLY A 8 -4.57 25.83 -13.45
CA GLY A 8 -3.42 25.24 -12.75
C GLY A 8 -3.28 25.74 -11.31
N ARG A 9 -3.44 27.05 -11.09
CA ARG A 9 -3.44 27.65 -9.74
C ARG A 9 -4.61 27.20 -8.88
N ARG A 10 -5.79 26.93 -9.46
CA ARG A 10 -6.95 26.41 -8.73
C ARG A 10 -6.71 24.97 -8.27
N ARG A 11 -6.30 24.08 -9.18
CA ARG A 11 -5.99 22.68 -8.86
C ARG A 11 -4.87 22.57 -7.82
N GLN A 12 -3.82 23.38 -7.96
CA GLN A 12 -2.74 23.45 -6.96
C GLN A 12 -3.26 23.86 -5.57
N ARG A 13 -4.14 24.87 -5.49
CA ARG A 13 -4.75 25.29 -4.21
C ARG A 13 -5.60 24.19 -3.59
N GLU A 14 -6.38 23.48 -4.41
CA GLU A 14 -7.21 22.35 -3.96
C GLU A 14 -6.33 21.22 -3.37
N ILE A 15 -5.25 20.86 -4.06
CA ILE A 15 -4.28 19.86 -3.57
C ILE A 15 -3.61 20.32 -2.27
N ILE A 16 -3.13 21.57 -2.20
CA ILE A 16 -2.51 22.11 -0.98
C ILE A 16 -3.49 22.10 0.19
N ALA A 17 -4.76 22.47 -0.04
CA ALA A 17 -5.79 22.42 0.99
C ALA A 17 -6.00 20.99 1.52
N LEU A 18 -6.07 20.00 0.62
CA LEU A 18 -6.15 18.59 1.01
C LEU A 18 -4.92 18.14 1.82
N CYS A 19 -3.71 18.52 1.40
CA CYS A 19 -2.49 18.23 2.15
C CYS A 19 -2.50 18.85 3.55
N LEU A 20 -3.00 20.08 3.69
CA LEU A 20 -3.15 20.74 4.99
C LEU A 20 -4.19 20.02 5.87
N THR A 21 -5.30 19.55 5.30
CA THR A 21 -6.27 18.74 6.04
C THR A 21 -5.65 17.41 6.48
N HIS A 22 -4.90 16.74 5.61
CA HIS A 22 -4.23 15.47 5.89
C HIS A 22 -3.21 15.61 7.04
N ILE A 23 -2.31 16.60 6.98
CA ILE A 23 -1.31 16.77 8.04
C ILE A 23 -1.93 17.12 9.38
N ASN A 24 -3.05 17.86 9.41
CA ASN A 24 -3.76 18.14 10.65
C ASN A 24 -4.33 16.86 11.29
N LYS A 25 -4.82 15.91 10.48
CA LYS A 25 -5.27 14.60 10.97
C LYS A 25 -4.13 13.78 11.55
N ILE A 26 -2.98 13.75 10.89
CA ILE A 26 -1.77 13.09 11.40
C ILE A 26 -1.31 13.74 12.73
N ILE A 27 -1.36 15.07 12.83
CA ILE A 27 -1.03 15.77 14.07
C ILE A 27 -1.99 15.36 15.19
N GLU A 28 -3.29 15.31 14.91
CA GLU A 28 -4.32 14.86 15.87
C GLU A 28 -4.07 13.41 16.31
N GLU A 29 -3.82 12.50 15.38
CA GLU A 29 -3.50 11.11 15.64
C GLU A 29 -2.26 10.96 16.53
N SER A 30 -1.20 11.71 16.25
CA SER A 30 0.03 11.71 17.06
C SER A 30 -0.21 12.17 18.51
N GLN A 31 -1.16 13.09 18.73
CA GLN A 31 -1.56 13.52 20.06
C GLN A 31 -2.31 12.41 20.81
N HIS A 32 -3.16 11.66 20.10
CA HIS A 32 -3.86 10.51 20.67
C HIS A 32 -2.89 9.36 20.98
N LEU A 33 -1.87 9.13 20.16
CA LEU A 33 -0.81 8.17 20.46
C LEU A 33 -0.08 8.53 21.76
N LYS A 34 0.24 9.81 21.98
CA LYS A 34 0.83 10.26 23.25
C LYS A 34 -0.08 9.96 24.44
N LYS A 35 -1.38 10.27 24.33
CA LYS A 35 -2.37 9.99 25.39
C LYS A 35 -2.55 8.50 25.65
N LEU A 36 -2.54 7.68 24.60
CA LEU A 36 -2.58 6.22 24.69
C LEU A 36 -1.43 5.72 25.57
N LEU A 37 -0.19 6.12 25.26
CA LEU A 37 0.99 5.72 26.02
C LEU A 37 0.95 6.24 27.47
N GLU A 38 0.51 7.47 27.71
CA GLU A 38 0.32 8.00 29.07
C GLU A 38 -0.69 7.18 29.89
N ASN A 39 -1.79 6.74 29.28
CA ASN A 39 -2.79 5.89 29.93
C ASN A 39 -2.26 4.48 30.19
N CYS A 40 -1.43 3.93 29.28
CA CYS A 40 -0.73 2.67 29.50
C CYS A 40 0.19 2.75 30.72
N PHE A 41 1.00 3.81 30.87
CA PHE A 41 1.84 4.01 32.06
C PHE A 41 1.03 4.11 33.35
N LYS A 42 -0.13 4.78 33.31
CA LYS A 42 -1.06 4.89 34.44
C LYS A 42 -1.87 3.61 34.70
N ARG A 43 -1.67 2.56 33.90
CA ARG A 43 -2.44 1.29 33.92
C ARG A 43 -3.95 1.51 33.75
N ASN A 44 -4.36 2.60 33.11
CA ASN A 44 -5.76 2.92 32.82
C ASN A 44 -6.18 2.29 31.48
N ARG A 45 -6.53 1.00 31.52
CA ARG A 45 -6.85 0.20 30.32
C ARG A 45 -8.05 0.71 29.54
N GLU A 46 -9.10 1.13 30.24
CA GLU A 46 -10.34 1.63 29.62
C GLU A 46 -10.06 2.88 28.78
N GLU A 47 -9.33 3.86 29.34
CA GLU A 47 -9.03 5.09 28.61
C GLU A 47 -7.99 4.85 27.51
N ALA A 48 -7.01 3.97 27.74
CA ALA A 48 -6.09 3.54 26.69
C ALA A 48 -6.84 2.95 25.49
N LYS A 49 -7.83 2.07 25.73
CA LYS A 49 -8.64 1.49 24.66
C LYS A 49 -9.39 2.56 23.85
N LYS A 50 -9.99 3.55 24.51
CA LYS A 50 -10.67 4.65 23.82
C LYS A 50 -9.71 5.49 22.96
N GLU A 51 -8.51 5.77 23.46
CA GLU A 51 -7.50 6.50 22.69
C GLU A 51 -7.04 5.68 21.46
N PHE A 52 -6.91 4.36 21.60
CA PHE A 52 -6.63 3.47 20.46
C PHE A 52 -7.75 3.51 19.40
N GLU A 53 -9.02 3.43 19.80
CA GLU A 53 -10.16 3.51 18.86
C GLU A 53 -10.18 4.86 18.10
N LYS A 54 -9.79 5.96 18.76
CA LYS A 54 -9.66 7.26 18.10
C LYS A 54 -8.54 7.27 17.06
N ILE A 55 -7.35 6.74 17.41
CA ILE A 55 -6.21 6.62 16.48
C ILE A 55 -6.65 5.84 15.24
N PHE A 56 -7.30 4.70 15.44
CA PHE A 56 -7.76 3.85 14.35
C PHE A 56 -8.75 4.55 13.40
N ASN A 57 -9.67 5.35 13.93
CA ASN A 57 -10.58 6.12 13.09
C ASN A 57 -9.88 7.28 12.37
N LEU A 58 -8.94 7.97 13.03
CA LEU A 58 -8.15 9.04 12.43
C LEU A 58 -7.26 8.55 11.30
N GLU A 59 -6.66 7.36 11.44
CA GLU A 59 -5.87 6.71 10.39
C GLU A 59 -6.72 6.49 9.13
N ARG A 60 -7.93 5.92 9.27
CA ARG A 60 -8.85 5.74 8.15
C ARG A 60 -9.25 7.05 7.48
N GLU A 61 -9.56 8.08 8.27
CA GLU A 61 -9.89 9.41 7.75
C GLU A 61 -8.69 10.02 7.00
N ALA A 62 -7.48 9.87 7.53
CA ALA A 62 -6.26 10.32 6.88
C ALA A 62 -6.03 9.58 5.56
N ASP A 63 -6.23 8.26 5.53
CA ASP A 63 -6.10 7.45 4.32
C ASP A 63 -7.12 7.86 3.24
N ASP A 64 -8.37 8.18 3.61
CA ASP A 64 -9.36 8.70 2.67
C ASP A 64 -8.96 10.08 2.09
N ILE A 65 -8.36 10.96 2.90
CA ILE A 65 -7.82 12.24 2.40
C ILE A 65 -6.63 12.00 1.47
N LYS A 66 -5.73 11.07 1.83
CA LYS A 66 -4.60 10.64 0.99
C LYS A 66 -5.09 10.17 -0.38
N ARG A 67 -6.10 9.30 -0.42
CA ARG A 67 -6.74 8.84 -1.69
C ARG A 67 -7.27 9.99 -2.52
N ASN A 68 -7.92 10.98 -1.90
CA ASN A 68 -8.41 12.15 -2.61
C ASN A 68 -7.29 13.01 -3.20
N ILE A 69 -6.16 13.17 -2.49
CA ILE A 69 -4.97 13.84 -3.02
C ILE A 69 -4.47 13.12 -4.28
N PHE A 70 -4.36 11.79 -4.24
CA PHE A 70 -3.93 10.99 -5.40
C PHE A 70 -4.90 11.08 -6.58
N MET A 71 -6.21 11.03 -6.33
CA MET A 71 -7.24 11.23 -7.35
C MET A 71 -7.12 12.60 -8.02
N GLU A 72 -6.88 13.67 -7.26
CA GLU A 72 -6.66 15.00 -7.83
C GLU A 72 -5.33 15.11 -8.57
N LEU A 73 -4.28 14.39 -8.16
CA LEU A 73 -3.00 14.32 -8.87
C LEU A 73 -3.11 13.52 -10.19
N SER A 74 -3.98 12.51 -10.25
CA SER A 74 -4.06 11.59 -11.39
C SER A 74 -4.82 12.15 -12.59
N LYS A 75 -5.65 13.16 -12.40
CA LYS A 75 -6.39 13.82 -13.48
C LYS A 75 -5.44 14.34 -14.57
N GLY A 76 -5.52 13.74 -15.75
CA GLY A 76 -4.74 14.13 -16.93
C GLY A 76 -3.36 13.48 -17.05
N SER A 77 -2.97 12.60 -16.13
CA SER A 77 -1.71 11.84 -16.22
C SER A 77 -1.86 10.70 -17.24
N LYS A 78 -0.85 10.53 -18.11
CA LYS A 78 -0.74 9.40 -19.04
C LYS A 78 0.54 8.65 -18.75
N ILE A 79 0.41 7.47 -18.15
CA ILE A 79 1.55 6.57 -17.91
C ILE A 79 1.90 5.86 -19.23
N PRO A 80 3.18 5.81 -19.63
CA PRO A 80 3.63 5.08 -20.81
C PRO A 80 3.23 3.61 -20.78
N GLU A 81 2.95 3.05 -21.96
CA GLU A 81 2.58 1.63 -22.12
C GLU A 81 3.63 0.69 -21.53
N GLU A 82 4.92 1.02 -21.65
CA GLU A 82 6.00 0.21 -21.09
C GLU A 82 5.94 0.10 -19.57
N ILE A 83 5.65 1.21 -18.87
CA ILE A 83 5.48 1.21 -17.41
C ILE A 83 4.18 0.47 -17.04
N LEU A 84 3.11 0.68 -17.80
CA LEU A 84 1.84 -0.04 -17.58
C LEU A 84 1.99 -1.56 -17.71
N LYS A 85 2.84 -2.05 -18.63
CA LYS A 85 3.13 -3.49 -18.77
C LYS A 85 3.80 -4.06 -17.53
N ILE A 86 4.75 -3.32 -16.95
CA ILE A 86 5.44 -3.73 -15.71
C ILE A 86 4.47 -3.78 -14.54
N LEU A 87 3.67 -2.73 -14.37
CA LEU A 87 2.64 -2.70 -13.32
C LEU A 87 1.63 -3.84 -13.49
N TYR A 88 1.23 -4.13 -14.73
CA TYR A 88 0.33 -5.25 -15.04
C TYR A 88 0.95 -6.60 -14.72
N GLU A 89 2.23 -6.79 -15.03
CA GLU A 89 2.96 -8.01 -14.72
C GLU A 89 3.03 -8.26 -13.21
N MET A 90 3.42 -7.26 -12.42
CA MET A 90 3.43 -7.36 -10.96
C MET A 90 2.03 -7.64 -10.41
N ALA A 91 1.00 -6.93 -10.88
CA ALA A 91 -0.38 -7.15 -10.44
C ALA A 91 -0.91 -8.54 -10.80
N SER A 92 -0.42 -9.14 -11.89
CA SER A 92 -0.78 -10.50 -12.29
C SER A 92 -0.16 -11.54 -11.36
N LYS A 93 1.05 -11.31 -10.86
CA LYS A 93 1.70 -12.15 -9.85
C LYS A 93 0.98 -12.07 -8.50
N VAL A 94 0.59 -10.87 -8.06
CA VAL A 94 -0.30 -10.70 -6.87
C VAL A 94 -1.58 -11.52 -7.02
N TYR A 95 -2.20 -11.47 -8.19
CA TYR A 95 -3.38 -12.28 -8.46
C TYR A 95 -3.09 -13.78 -8.34
N GLU A 96 -1.98 -14.26 -8.90
CA GLU A 96 -1.53 -15.65 -8.78
C GLU A 96 -1.29 -16.06 -7.33
N SER A 97 -0.54 -15.27 -6.55
CA SER A 97 -0.30 -15.48 -5.13
C SER A 97 -1.59 -15.58 -4.33
N THR A 98 -2.60 -14.76 -4.62
CA THR A 98 -3.91 -14.87 -3.93
C THR A 98 -4.67 -16.16 -4.26
N LEU A 99 -4.51 -16.73 -5.47
CA LEU A 99 -5.08 -18.03 -5.82
C LEU A 99 -4.35 -19.15 -5.07
N LEU A 100 -3.02 -19.07 -5.00
CA LEU A 100 -2.20 -20.03 -4.26
C LEU A 100 -2.51 -19.99 -2.76
N ILE A 101 -2.70 -18.81 -2.15
CA ILE A 101 -3.13 -18.69 -0.76
C ILE A 101 -4.43 -19.44 -0.49
N ARG A 102 -5.43 -19.30 -1.39
CA ARG A 102 -6.70 -20.03 -1.27
C ARG A 102 -6.45 -21.54 -1.30
N ASP A 103 -5.64 -22.01 -2.23
CA ASP A 103 -5.37 -23.43 -2.40
C ASP A 103 -4.59 -23.98 -1.20
N ALA A 104 -3.61 -23.24 -0.69
CA ALA A 104 -2.88 -23.60 0.52
C ALA A 104 -3.81 -23.71 1.74
N ILE A 105 -4.76 -22.78 1.92
CA ILE A 105 -5.74 -22.84 3.02
C ILE A 105 -6.57 -24.13 2.94
N MET A 106 -6.93 -24.60 1.75
CA MET A 106 -7.66 -25.86 1.57
C MET A 106 -6.79 -27.07 1.92
N GLU A 107 -5.51 -27.03 1.56
CA GLU A 107 -4.57 -28.14 1.79
C GLU A 107 -4.07 -28.23 3.25
N ILE A 108 -4.07 -27.13 4.03
CA ILE A 108 -3.54 -27.11 5.41
C ILE A 108 -4.10 -28.25 6.28
N TYR A 109 -5.37 -28.62 6.13
CA TYR A 109 -5.99 -29.69 6.92
C TYR A 109 -5.81 -31.08 6.30
N GLU A 110 -5.89 -31.20 4.98
CA GLU A 110 -5.89 -32.49 4.27
C GLU A 110 -4.47 -32.99 3.98
N ASN A 111 -3.60 -32.10 3.54
CA ASN A 111 -2.22 -32.37 3.18
C ASN A 111 -1.29 -31.20 3.56
N PRO A 112 -0.87 -31.12 4.84
CA PRO A 112 0.00 -30.04 5.32
C PRO A 112 1.32 -29.92 4.54
N LYS A 113 1.81 -31.00 3.91
CA LYS A 113 3.02 -30.94 3.08
C LYS A 113 2.81 -30.14 1.79
N GLU A 114 1.66 -30.33 1.13
CA GLU A 114 1.32 -29.54 -0.06
C GLU A 114 1.15 -28.05 0.30
N ALA A 115 0.54 -27.75 1.46
CA ALA A 115 0.43 -26.38 1.94
C ALA A 115 1.81 -25.70 2.12
N LEU A 116 2.85 -26.44 2.56
CA LEU A 116 4.22 -25.93 2.61
C LEU A 116 4.79 -25.66 1.22
N GLU A 117 4.61 -26.59 0.28
CA GLU A 117 5.06 -26.41 -1.11
C GLU A 117 4.37 -25.22 -1.80
N ILE A 118 3.11 -24.95 -1.48
CA ILE A 118 2.40 -23.77 -1.98
C ILE A 118 2.94 -22.48 -1.34
N ALA A 119 3.24 -22.49 -0.04
CA ALA A 119 3.85 -21.33 0.63
C ALA A 119 5.21 -20.96 -0.01
N ASP A 120 6.05 -21.96 -0.32
CA ASP A 120 7.33 -21.75 -0.99
C ASP A 120 7.17 -21.17 -2.41
N LYS A 121 6.07 -21.51 -3.12
CA LYS A 121 5.76 -20.90 -4.43
C LYS A 121 5.35 -19.43 -4.29
N ILE A 122 4.63 -19.06 -3.22
CA ILE A 122 4.25 -17.66 -2.97
C ILE A 122 5.48 -16.82 -2.65
N GLU A 123 6.40 -17.34 -1.84
CA GLU A 123 7.69 -16.67 -1.55
C GLU A 123 8.49 -16.42 -2.84
N ALA A 124 8.56 -17.42 -3.74
CA ALA A 124 9.23 -17.23 -5.03
C ALA A 124 8.54 -16.16 -5.91
N LEU A 125 7.21 -16.05 -5.87
CA LEU A 125 6.49 -14.98 -6.59
C LEU A 125 6.78 -13.59 -6.00
N GLU A 126 6.90 -13.48 -4.68
CA GLU A 126 7.30 -12.24 -4.00
C GLU A 126 8.69 -11.80 -4.44
N GLU A 127 9.68 -12.70 -4.39
CA GLU A 127 11.04 -12.41 -4.86
C GLU A 127 11.06 -11.93 -6.32
N GLU A 128 10.26 -12.57 -7.20
CA GLU A 128 10.12 -12.13 -8.60
C GLU A 128 9.49 -10.73 -8.72
N VAL A 129 8.43 -10.43 -7.94
CA VAL A 129 7.80 -9.09 -7.95
C VAL A 129 8.80 -8.04 -7.50
N ASP A 130 9.63 -8.36 -6.52
CA ASP A 130 10.62 -7.45 -5.96
C ASP A 130 11.75 -7.14 -6.97
N GLU A 131 12.20 -8.14 -7.72
CA GLU A 131 13.10 -7.94 -8.87
C GLU A 131 12.48 -7.07 -9.98
N ILE A 132 11.22 -7.35 -10.34
CA ILE A 132 10.48 -6.57 -11.33
C ILE A 132 10.36 -5.11 -10.88
N ARG A 133 10.09 -4.88 -9.58
CA ARG A 133 9.99 -3.54 -9.01
C ARG A 133 11.27 -2.74 -9.18
N VAL A 134 12.44 -3.33 -8.93
CA VAL A 134 13.74 -2.65 -9.10
C VAL A 134 13.90 -2.15 -10.54
N THR A 135 13.63 -3.01 -11.53
CA THR A 135 13.73 -2.62 -12.95
C THR A 135 12.64 -1.62 -13.35
N GLY A 136 11.44 -1.75 -12.80
CA GLY A 136 10.32 -0.83 -13.00
C GLY A 136 10.60 0.57 -12.47
N LEU A 137 11.16 0.68 -11.27
CA LEU A 137 11.55 1.95 -10.67
C LEU A 137 12.60 2.67 -11.51
N ALA A 138 13.59 1.96 -12.06
CA ALA A 138 14.58 2.56 -12.95
C ALA A 138 13.92 3.21 -14.19
N LYS A 139 12.96 2.52 -14.82
CA LYS A 139 12.20 3.05 -15.96
C LYS A 139 11.27 4.20 -15.58
N ILE A 140 10.60 4.11 -14.44
CA ILE A 140 9.76 5.19 -13.89
C ILE A 140 10.61 6.44 -13.68
N LEU A 141 11.79 6.32 -13.05
CA LEU A 141 12.69 7.45 -12.80
C LEU A 141 13.21 8.08 -14.10
N GLU A 142 13.54 7.28 -15.11
CA GLU A 142 13.93 7.83 -16.41
C GLU A 142 12.77 8.63 -17.05
N TRP A 143 11.55 8.11 -16.96
CA TRP A 143 10.36 8.80 -17.45
C TRP A 143 10.03 10.05 -16.62
N CYS A 144 10.26 10.04 -15.31
CA CYS A 144 10.06 11.18 -14.41
C CYS A 144 10.81 12.43 -14.85
N ASN A 145 11.98 12.29 -15.48
CA ASN A 145 12.75 13.41 -16.04
C ASN A 145 12.07 14.10 -17.23
N LYS A 146 11.04 13.49 -17.82
CA LYS A 146 10.38 13.91 -19.05
C LYS A 146 8.88 14.19 -18.87
N THR A 147 8.35 14.11 -17.64
CA THR A 147 6.92 14.23 -17.34
C THR A 147 6.64 15.19 -16.18
N GLU A 148 5.35 15.46 -15.93
CA GLU A 148 4.91 16.25 -14.78
C GLU A 148 5.15 15.49 -13.47
N PRO A 149 5.58 16.16 -12.38
CA PRO A 149 5.82 15.51 -11.09
C PRO A 149 4.63 14.70 -10.56
N SER A 150 3.40 15.13 -10.83
CA SER A 150 2.20 14.40 -10.41
C SER A 150 2.10 13.01 -11.06
N ALA A 151 2.45 12.90 -12.34
CA ALA A 151 2.41 11.64 -13.07
C ALA A 151 3.53 10.69 -12.61
N CYS A 152 4.72 11.24 -12.32
CA CYS A 152 5.83 10.51 -11.72
C CYS A 152 5.47 9.92 -10.34
N ILE A 153 4.91 10.74 -9.44
CA ILE A 153 4.49 10.32 -8.10
C ILE A 153 3.49 9.17 -8.18
N ILE A 154 2.51 9.25 -9.08
CA ILE A 154 1.50 8.20 -9.23
C ILE A 154 2.12 6.89 -9.67
N ALA A 155 2.99 6.91 -10.68
CA ALA A 155 3.62 5.67 -11.16
C ALA A 155 4.49 5.03 -10.06
N LYS A 156 5.28 5.83 -9.34
CA LYS A 156 6.07 5.37 -8.19
C LYS A 156 5.18 4.78 -7.09
N GLU A 157 4.13 5.48 -6.68
CA GLU A 157 3.25 5.00 -5.61
C GLU A 157 2.44 3.78 -6.04
N THR A 158 2.12 3.66 -7.33
CA THR A 158 1.43 2.47 -7.86
C THR A 158 2.35 1.25 -7.83
N ILE A 159 3.61 1.38 -8.27
CA ILE A 159 4.54 0.24 -8.26
C ILE A 159 4.83 -0.25 -6.84
N ASP A 160 5.04 0.68 -5.90
CA ASP A 160 5.25 0.34 -4.49
C ASP A 160 3.99 -0.27 -3.87
N SER A 161 2.80 0.22 -4.21
CA SER A 161 1.55 -0.35 -3.68
C SER A 161 1.28 -1.77 -4.16
N ILE A 162 1.77 -2.14 -5.35
CA ILE A 162 1.64 -3.51 -5.86
C ILE A 162 2.62 -4.45 -5.15
N GLU A 163 3.88 -4.04 -4.95
CA GLU A 163 4.83 -4.83 -4.16
C GLU A 163 4.37 -4.98 -2.72
N ASN A 164 3.92 -3.91 -2.06
CA ASN A 164 3.34 -4.02 -0.72
C ASN A 164 2.12 -4.95 -0.65
N ALA A 165 1.42 -5.22 -1.76
CA ALA A 165 0.35 -6.20 -1.80
C ALA A 165 0.89 -7.64 -1.93
N GLU A 166 2.01 -7.82 -2.63
CA GLU A 166 2.73 -9.09 -2.72
C GLU A 166 3.40 -9.47 -1.40
N ASP A 167 4.06 -8.54 -0.71
CA ASP A 167 4.60 -8.75 0.64
C ASP A 167 3.52 -9.27 1.60
N ARG A 168 2.28 -8.78 1.46
CA ARG A 168 1.16 -9.26 2.28
C ARG A 168 0.70 -10.66 1.91
N CYS A 169 0.92 -11.09 0.67
CA CYS A 169 0.69 -12.47 0.27
C CYS A 169 1.74 -13.39 0.91
N GLU A 170 3.00 -12.97 0.94
CA GLU A 170 4.10 -13.65 1.63
C GLU A 170 3.86 -13.75 3.14
N ASP A 171 3.47 -12.66 3.82
CA ASP A 171 3.07 -12.65 5.23
C ASP A 171 2.01 -13.73 5.54
N VAL A 172 1.02 -13.88 4.64
CA VAL A 172 -0.05 -14.89 4.78
C VAL A 172 0.50 -16.29 4.56
N ALA A 173 1.37 -16.48 3.56
CA ALA A 173 2.03 -17.75 3.29
C ALA A 173 2.88 -18.21 4.49
N ASP A 174 3.54 -17.29 5.18
CA ASP A 174 4.33 -17.54 6.39
C ASP A 174 3.48 -18.03 7.57
N VAL A 175 2.29 -17.44 7.74
CA VAL A 175 1.32 -17.91 8.72
C VAL A 175 0.82 -19.31 8.36
N ILE A 176 0.52 -19.56 7.08
CA ILE A 176 0.09 -20.88 6.58
C ILE A 176 1.18 -21.93 6.83
N ARG A 177 2.43 -21.62 6.49
CA ARG A 177 3.61 -22.45 6.73
C ARG A 177 3.74 -22.83 8.20
N SER A 178 3.57 -21.84 9.09
CA SER A 178 3.60 -22.05 10.54
C SER A 178 2.50 -23.01 11.01
N ILE A 179 1.27 -22.88 10.49
CA ILE A 179 0.15 -23.77 10.84
C ILE A 179 0.37 -25.19 10.30
N ALA A 180 0.85 -25.32 9.06
CA ALA A 180 1.12 -26.60 8.43
C ALA A 180 2.20 -27.39 9.20
N LEU A 181 3.26 -26.73 9.66
CA LEU A 181 4.31 -27.35 10.50
C LEU A 181 3.78 -27.89 11.84
N LEU A 182 2.73 -27.29 12.41
CA LEU A 182 2.08 -27.79 13.63
C LEU A 182 1.21 -29.03 13.39
N SER A 183 0.93 -29.33 12.12
CA SER A 183 0.02 -30.40 11.69
C SER A 183 0.76 -31.60 11.07
N LEU A 184 2.09 -31.57 11.05
CA LEU A 184 2.99 -32.67 10.65
C LEU A 184 3.46 -33.48 11.87
#